data_AF-C4QXI9-F1
#
_entry.id   AF-C4QXI9-F1
#
_cell.length_a   1.000
_cell.length_b   1.000
_cell.length_c   1.000
_cell.angle_alpha   90.00
_cell.angle_beta   90.00
_cell.angle_gamma   90.00
#
_symmetry.space_group_name_H-M   'P 1'
#
loop_
_entity.id
_entity.type
_entity.pdbx_description
1 polymer ?
#
loop_
_entity_poly.entity_id
_entity_poly.type
_entity_poly.pdbx_seq_one_letter_code
_entity_poly.pdbx_strand_id
1 'polypeptide(L)'
;MESPLQSTYGERAERYLDSADAFHKQRHRLNRRLHKLRKSLDIHVTDTKNYREKEQISKIDLESYNRDKRYGDIILFTAERDHMYSDEVKEIMKVHHSKSREKFIVSRLKRSLDHGRKLLILVGDEPDEMRKLEVFVYVALIQGKLSIANKNWTNAQYALSVARCGLQFLDKYGTETQTDLYNGIIDTHIDQMLKFVIYQATKNNSPILDTECRHQIRTDTLGYLDQARQIIESKDPEFLNVGVVETQLIWWDYDISIHSEEVAKLISDANEKLQLIEDGNVSSYDPALLTLQEALDAHQLLMARNVDNFADDDQNNHVLLSYIRYLLLITTLRRDITLIDQVRNRSVVNSSLAVALERAKDVGRIFDNIVKKVNELKDVPGVYNKQEEWNSLQALDAYFQASKIQHLASTHLLFNRSKESLALLIKAKSLVKGHTIAGEYPTNFPTNKDLSSILEQINQDILKAYVLAKYKQESSLGGVSEYDFIADNRNKVPSNPSLHKIASVSYKNVKPVNVKPVLFDIAFNYVSQPNQIFEEPIESSNKQERQADSESPSPEKKKKGLFGLFR
;
A
#
# COMPACT_ATOMS: atom_id res chain seq x y z
N MET A 1 -38.86 -10.73 -8.31
CA MET A 1 -37.66 -10.55 -7.47
C MET A 1 -36.44 -10.93 -8.28
N GLU A 2 -35.72 -9.95 -8.80
CA GLU A 2 -34.47 -10.16 -9.55
C GLU A 2 -33.28 -10.11 -8.58
N SER A 3 -33.06 -8.99 -7.87
CA SER A 3 -32.08 -8.86 -6.77
C SER A 3 -32.66 -8.10 -5.56
N PRO A 4 -32.95 -8.80 -4.44
CA PRO A 4 -33.43 -8.19 -3.20
C PRO A 4 -32.51 -7.14 -2.58
N LEU A 5 -31.19 -7.38 -2.54
CA LEU A 5 -30.26 -6.43 -1.92
C LEU A 5 -30.04 -5.19 -2.79
N GLN A 6 -29.91 -5.36 -4.10
CA GLN A 6 -29.78 -4.22 -5.04
C GLN A 6 -31.03 -3.33 -5.01
N SER A 7 -32.22 -3.94 -5.02
CA SER A 7 -33.50 -3.19 -5.02
C SER A 7 -33.82 -2.49 -3.68
N THR A 8 -33.09 -2.82 -2.61
CA THR A 8 -33.21 -2.20 -1.29
C THR A 8 -31.99 -1.33 -0.99
N TYR A 9 -30.91 -1.93 -0.50
CA TYR A 9 -29.69 -1.23 -0.10
C TYR A 9 -28.93 -0.62 -1.27
N GLY A 10 -28.97 -1.22 -2.47
CA GLY A 10 -28.37 -0.61 -3.67
C GLY A 10 -29.01 0.73 -4.01
N GLU A 11 -30.35 0.80 -4.04
CA GLU A 11 -31.06 2.08 -4.25
C GLU A 11 -30.82 3.12 -3.14
N ARG A 12 -30.48 2.68 -1.92
CA ARG A 12 -30.11 3.58 -0.82
C ARG A 12 -28.72 4.18 -1.06
N ALA A 13 -27.76 3.34 -1.45
CA ALA A 13 -26.38 3.74 -1.72
C ALA A 13 -26.31 4.73 -2.89
N GLU A 14 -27.01 4.47 -3.99
CA GLU A 14 -27.09 5.37 -5.15
C GLU A 14 -27.63 6.76 -4.81
N ARG A 15 -28.44 6.86 -3.75
CA ARG A 15 -29.17 8.09 -3.38
C ARG A 15 -28.59 8.83 -2.19
N TYR A 16 -27.53 8.32 -1.56
CA TYR A 16 -26.82 8.94 -0.44
C TYR A 16 -27.77 9.46 0.65
N LEU A 17 -28.47 8.53 1.31
CA LEU A 17 -29.49 8.85 2.31
C LEU A 17 -28.87 9.21 3.67
N ASP A 18 -28.59 10.50 3.88
CA ASP A 18 -27.94 10.96 5.12
C ASP A 18 -28.86 11.74 6.07
N SER A 19 -30.03 12.20 5.60
CA SER A 19 -30.93 13.07 6.36
C SER A 19 -32.34 12.51 6.50
N ALA A 20 -33.05 12.92 7.55
CA ALA A 20 -34.45 12.53 7.77
C ALA A 20 -35.35 12.85 6.56
N ASP A 21 -35.15 13.99 5.89
CA ASP A 21 -35.91 14.37 4.70
C ASP A 21 -35.56 13.48 3.48
N ALA A 22 -34.30 13.06 3.33
CA ALA A 22 -33.90 12.10 2.31
C ALA A 22 -34.61 10.74 2.51
N PHE A 23 -34.62 10.21 3.75
CA PHE A 23 -35.35 9.00 4.09
C PHE A 23 -36.86 9.15 3.85
N HIS A 24 -37.44 10.29 4.20
CA HIS A 24 -38.84 10.59 3.97
C HIS A 24 -39.20 10.54 2.46
N LYS A 25 -38.42 11.23 1.63
CA LYS A 25 -38.59 11.22 0.16
C LYS A 25 -38.45 9.81 -0.42
N GLN A 26 -37.47 9.04 0.05
CA GLN A 26 -37.29 7.65 -0.39
C GLN A 26 -38.48 6.78 -0.03
N ARG A 27 -38.99 6.88 1.20
CA ARG A 27 -40.19 6.17 1.65
C ARG A 27 -41.41 6.52 0.81
N HIS A 28 -41.57 7.78 0.39
CA HIS A 28 -42.63 8.19 -0.52
C HIS A 28 -42.48 7.59 -1.93
N ARG A 29 -41.26 7.48 -2.46
CA ARG A 29 -41.00 6.80 -3.74
C ARG A 29 -41.33 5.32 -3.66
N LEU A 30 -40.91 4.64 -2.59
CA LEU A 30 -41.25 3.25 -2.32
C LEU A 30 -42.78 3.05 -2.29
N ASN A 31 -43.52 3.91 -1.59
CA ASN A 31 -44.98 3.87 -1.59
C ASN A 31 -45.61 3.98 -2.99
N ARG A 32 -45.08 4.87 -3.85
CA ARG A 32 -45.55 5.00 -5.24
C ARG A 32 -45.24 3.76 -6.07
N ARG A 33 -44.03 3.19 -5.92
CA ARG A 33 -43.62 1.93 -6.58
C ARG A 33 -44.53 0.79 -6.16
N LEU A 34 -44.79 0.67 -4.86
CA LEU A 34 -45.63 -0.34 -4.27
C LEU A 34 -47.09 -0.23 -4.75
N HIS A 35 -47.61 0.99 -4.88
CA HIS A 35 -48.93 1.23 -5.49
C HIS A 35 -49.00 0.79 -6.95
N LYS A 36 -47.97 1.09 -7.74
CA LYS A 36 -47.88 0.64 -9.15
C LYS A 36 -47.83 -0.89 -9.25
N LEU A 37 -47.05 -1.54 -8.40
CA LEU A 37 -46.94 -3.01 -8.36
C LEU A 37 -48.27 -3.68 -7.96
N ARG A 38 -48.96 -3.13 -6.96
CA ARG A 38 -50.30 -3.62 -6.58
C ARG A 38 -51.32 -3.48 -7.71
N LYS A 39 -51.24 -2.40 -8.50
CA LYS A 39 -52.08 -2.23 -9.68
C LYS A 39 -51.71 -3.18 -10.81
N SER A 40 -50.43 -3.43 -11.07
CA SER A 40 -50.00 -4.33 -12.14
C SER A 40 -50.32 -5.79 -11.86
N LEU A 41 -50.44 -6.17 -10.58
CA LEU A 41 -50.78 -7.51 -10.13
C LEU A 41 -52.25 -7.67 -9.71
N ASP A 42 -53.07 -6.63 -9.94
CA ASP A 42 -54.50 -6.58 -9.58
C ASP A 42 -54.83 -6.87 -8.09
N ILE A 43 -53.88 -6.58 -7.19
CA ILE A 43 -54.04 -6.68 -5.72
C ILE A 43 -54.47 -5.33 -5.10
N HIS A 44 -54.78 -4.34 -5.94
CA HIS A 44 -55.14 -3.02 -5.47
C HIS A 44 -56.55 -3.00 -4.84
N VAL A 45 -56.62 -2.63 -3.56
CA VAL A 45 -57.90 -2.46 -2.84
C VAL A 45 -58.39 -1.02 -3.01
N THR A 46 -59.54 -0.84 -3.66
CA THR A 46 -60.24 0.47 -3.79
C THR A 46 -61.09 0.80 -2.56
N ASP A 47 -61.59 -0.22 -1.87
CA ASP A 47 -62.47 -0.05 -0.71
C ASP A 47 -61.67 0.23 0.57
N THR A 48 -61.64 1.50 0.95
CA THR A 48 -60.93 1.97 2.15
C THR A 48 -61.70 1.72 3.46
N LYS A 49 -63.03 1.48 3.41
CA LYS A 49 -63.84 1.29 4.62
C LYS A 49 -63.64 -0.10 5.21
N ASN A 50 -63.59 -1.14 4.36
CA ASN A 50 -63.37 -2.53 4.77
C ASN A 50 -61.99 -3.04 4.35
N TYR A 51 -60.97 -2.18 4.42
CA TYR A 51 -59.63 -2.49 3.90
C TYR A 51 -59.03 -3.75 4.53
N ARG A 52 -59.20 -3.97 5.85
CA ARG A 52 -58.63 -5.13 6.56
C ARG A 52 -59.16 -6.49 6.08
N GLU A 53 -60.41 -6.54 5.64
CA GLU A 53 -61.03 -7.78 5.14
C GLU A 53 -60.66 -8.02 3.68
N LYS A 54 -60.45 -6.93 2.94
CA LYS A 54 -60.22 -6.93 1.48
C LYS A 54 -58.74 -6.88 1.09
N GLU A 55 -57.83 -6.64 2.03
CA GLU A 55 -56.38 -6.70 1.75
C GLU A 55 -55.98 -8.11 1.32
N GLN A 56 -55.26 -8.21 0.21
CA GLN A 56 -54.80 -9.51 -0.30
C GLN A 56 -53.31 -9.74 -0.04
N ILE A 57 -52.59 -8.77 0.54
CA ILE A 57 -51.15 -8.90 0.84
C ILE A 57 -50.89 -9.99 1.89
N SER A 58 -51.81 -10.13 2.85
CA SER A 58 -51.77 -11.20 3.85
C SER A 58 -52.11 -12.58 3.28
N LYS A 59 -52.73 -12.64 2.09
CA LYS A 59 -53.15 -13.85 1.36
C LYS A 59 -52.18 -14.23 0.24
N ILE A 60 -51.00 -13.60 0.17
CA ILE A 60 -49.97 -13.97 -0.79
C ILE A 60 -49.37 -15.29 -0.31
N ASP A 61 -49.69 -16.35 -1.03
CA ASP A 61 -49.21 -17.71 -0.76
C ASP A 61 -48.07 -18.10 -1.71
N LEU A 62 -47.44 -19.23 -1.43
CA LEU A 62 -46.29 -19.76 -2.17
C LEU A 62 -46.62 -20.02 -3.65
N GLU A 63 -47.86 -20.44 -3.96
CA GLU A 63 -48.33 -20.57 -5.34
C GLU A 63 -48.35 -19.25 -6.11
N SER A 64 -48.67 -18.15 -5.43
CA SER A 64 -48.72 -16.82 -6.07
C SER A 64 -47.31 -16.34 -6.39
N TYR A 65 -46.36 -16.59 -5.50
CA TYR A 65 -44.94 -16.30 -5.71
C TYR A 65 -44.36 -17.08 -6.90
N ASN A 66 -44.67 -18.38 -7.00
CA ASN A 66 -44.19 -19.23 -8.10
C ASN A 66 -44.77 -18.83 -9.46
N ARG A 67 -45.99 -18.26 -9.49
CA ARG A 67 -46.58 -17.71 -10.73
C ARG A 67 -45.89 -16.43 -11.18
N ASP A 68 -45.68 -15.48 -10.27
CA ASP A 68 -44.96 -14.24 -10.55
C ASP A 68 -44.08 -13.82 -9.36
N LYS A 69 -42.77 -13.75 -9.60
CA LYS A 69 -41.80 -13.35 -8.57
C LYS A 69 -42.01 -11.91 -8.07
N ARG A 70 -42.81 -11.09 -8.76
CA ARG A 70 -43.18 -9.73 -8.33
C ARG A 70 -44.07 -9.70 -7.08
N TYR A 71 -44.75 -10.80 -6.75
CA TYR A 71 -45.46 -10.91 -5.47
C TYR A 71 -44.48 -10.85 -4.27
N GLY A 72 -43.26 -11.40 -4.43
CA GLY A 72 -42.18 -11.25 -3.46
C GLY A 72 -41.69 -9.81 -3.33
N ASP A 73 -41.56 -9.08 -4.45
CA ASP A 73 -41.17 -7.67 -4.46
C ASP A 73 -42.17 -6.79 -3.68
N ILE A 74 -43.47 -7.11 -3.71
CA ILE A 74 -44.47 -6.39 -2.89
C ILE A 74 -44.14 -6.54 -1.40
N ILE A 75 -43.85 -7.76 -0.94
CA ILE A 75 -43.60 -8.02 0.48
C ILE A 75 -42.26 -7.41 0.90
N LEU A 76 -41.22 -7.55 0.07
CA LEU A 76 -39.93 -6.90 0.27
C LEU A 76 -40.09 -5.37 0.40
N PHE A 77 -40.77 -4.71 -0.54
CA PHE A 77 -40.98 -3.26 -0.47
C PHE A 77 -41.91 -2.83 0.67
N THR A 78 -42.84 -3.67 1.14
CA THR A 78 -43.59 -3.36 2.37
C THR A 78 -42.68 -3.38 3.60
N ALA A 79 -41.80 -4.39 3.72
CA ALA A 79 -40.82 -4.48 4.79
C ALA A 79 -39.85 -3.29 4.76
N GLU A 80 -39.35 -2.97 3.57
CA GLU A 80 -38.39 -1.89 3.31
C GLU A 80 -38.98 -0.52 3.66
N ARG A 81 -40.24 -0.28 3.32
CA ARG A 81 -40.92 0.97 3.66
C ARG A 81 -41.01 1.17 5.17
N ASP A 82 -41.36 0.13 5.92
CA ASP A 82 -41.44 0.21 7.38
C ASP A 82 -40.04 0.32 8.02
N HIS A 83 -39.03 -0.33 7.42
CA HIS A 83 -37.62 -0.18 7.79
C HIS A 83 -37.13 1.26 7.58
N MET A 84 -37.36 1.83 6.41
CA MET A 84 -37.00 3.21 6.10
C MET A 84 -37.70 4.22 6.99
N TYR A 85 -38.93 3.93 7.44
CA TYR A 85 -39.59 4.79 8.40
C TYR A 85 -38.91 4.74 9.78
N SER A 86 -38.40 3.57 10.18
CA SER A 86 -37.63 3.45 11.42
C SER A 86 -36.32 4.25 11.34
N ASP A 87 -35.63 4.22 10.20
CA ASP A 87 -34.39 4.97 9.98
C ASP A 87 -34.65 6.49 9.89
N GLU A 88 -35.74 6.94 9.23
CA GLU A 88 -36.22 8.35 9.25
C GLU A 88 -36.40 8.86 10.68
N VAL A 89 -37.10 8.11 11.53
CA VAL A 89 -37.33 8.50 12.93
C VAL A 89 -36.04 8.43 13.75
N LYS A 90 -35.14 7.49 13.46
CA LYS A 90 -33.82 7.39 14.10
C LYS A 90 -33.00 8.65 13.84
N GLU A 91 -32.99 9.17 12.61
CA GLU A 91 -32.33 10.44 12.28
C GLU A 91 -32.96 11.62 13.00
N ILE A 92 -34.30 11.69 13.06
CA ILE A 92 -35.01 12.74 13.83
C ILE A 92 -34.65 12.67 15.33
N MET A 93 -34.44 11.47 15.89
CA MET A 93 -34.06 11.30 17.28
C MET A 93 -32.65 11.77 17.62
N LYS A 94 -31.74 11.88 16.63
CA LYS A 94 -30.41 12.47 16.85
C LYS A 94 -30.50 13.93 17.27
N VAL A 95 -31.50 14.66 16.79
CA VAL A 95 -31.76 16.07 17.16
C VAL A 95 -32.61 16.17 18.43
N HIS A 96 -33.68 15.37 18.52
CA HIS A 96 -34.63 15.43 19.63
C HIS A 96 -35.01 14.03 20.13
N HIS A 97 -34.40 13.64 21.25
CA HIS A 97 -34.67 12.37 21.91
C HIS A 97 -36.10 12.31 22.47
N SER A 98 -36.79 11.20 22.24
CA SER A 98 -38.13 10.95 22.79
C SER A 98 -38.40 9.46 22.94
N LYS A 99 -38.78 9.04 24.16
CA LYS A 99 -39.16 7.65 24.46
C LYS A 99 -40.34 7.13 23.62
N SER A 100 -41.24 8.02 23.20
CA SER A 100 -42.36 7.64 22.31
C SER A 100 -41.85 7.26 20.91
N ARG A 101 -40.86 8.01 20.39
CA ARG A 101 -40.22 7.72 19.10
C ARG A 101 -39.37 6.45 19.15
N GLU A 102 -38.72 6.17 20.28
CA GLU A 102 -37.99 4.92 20.50
C GLU A 102 -38.94 3.70 20.42
N LYS A 103 -40.08 3.75 21.12
CA LYS A 103 -41.12 2.71 21.01
C LYS A 103 -41.68 2.59 19.59
N PHE A 104 -41.81 3.71 18.89
CA PHE A 104 -42.27 3.72 17.49
C PHE A 104 -41.28 3.01 16.56
N ILE A 105 -39.98 3.23 16.72
CA ILE A 105 -38.93 2.53 15.96
C ILE A 105 -39.04 1.03 16.17
N VAL A 106 -39.14 0.57 17.42
CA VAL A 106 -39.31 -0.85 17.74
C VAL A 106 -40.56 -1.42 17.07
N SER A 107 -41.69 -0.68 17.10
CA SER A 107 -42.94 -1.10 16.44
C SER A 107 -42.79 -1.22 14.92
N ARG A 108 -42.08 -0.28 14.27
CA ARG A 108 -41.83 -0.32 12.83
C ARG A 108 -40.89 -1.44 12.42
N LEU A 109 -39.81 -1.65 13.16
CA LEU A 109 -38.88 -2.76 12.94
C LEU A 109 -39.58 -4.11 13.13
N LYS A 110 -40.45 -4.26 14.15
CA LYS A 110 -41.26 -5.47 14.34
C LYS A 110 -42.14 -5.78 13.13
N ARG A 111 -42.87 -4.78 12.62
CA ARG A 111 -43.70 -4.94 11.42
C ARG A 111 -42.87 -5.27 10.17
N SER A 112 -41.73 -4.61 9.99
CA SER A 112 -40.80 -4.90 8.90
C SER A 112 -40.33 -6.36 8.96
N LEU A 113 -40.03 -6.84 10.17
CA LEU A 113 -39.60 -8.19 10.43
C LEU A 113 -40.70 -9.23 10.19
N ASP A 114 -41.95 -8.95 10.57
CA ASP A 114 -43.09 -9.83 10.29
C ASP A 114 -43.27 -10.02 8.78
N HIS A 115 -43.11 -8.95 8.00
CA HIS A 115 -43.10 -9.04 6.53
C HIS A 115 -41.87 -9.79 6.00
N GLY A 116 -40.69 -9.58 6.59
CA GLY A 116 -39.47 -10.32 6.27
C GLY A 116 -39.61 -11.84 6.51
N ARG A 117 -40.20 -12.25 7.63
CA ARG A 117 -40.46 -13.67 7.94
C ARG A 117 -41.43 -14.30 6.95
N LYS A 118 -42.49 -13.56 6.56
CA LYS A 118 -43.39 -14.02 5.49
C LYS A 118 -42.65 -14.19 4.17
N LEU A 119 -41.72 -13.29 3.85
CA LEU A 119 -40.90 -13.39 2.64
C LEU A 119 -39.99 -14.62 2.67
N LEU A 120 -39.39 -14.96 3.81
CA LEU A 120 -38.58 -16.19 3.96
C LEU A 120 -39.39 -17.45 3.68
N ILE A 121 -40.63 -17.52 4.18
CA ILE A 121 -41.53 -18.65 3.92
C ILE A 121 -41.82 -18.79 2.42
N LEU A 122 -42.09 -17.67 1.73
CA LEU A 122 -42.39 -17.67 0.30
C LEU A 122 -41.19 -18.05 -0.59
N VAL A 123 -40.00 -17.66 -0.15
CA VAL A 123 -38.74 -17.87 -0.88
C VAL A 123 -38.17 -19.28 -0.61
N GLY A 124 -38.78 -20.06 0.28
CA GLY A 124 -38.34 -21.42 0.65
C GLY A 124 -38.17 -22.37 -0.54
N ASP A 125 -39.02 -22.26 -1.56
CA ASP A 125 -38.98 -23.13 -2.76
C ASP A 125 -38.24 -22.50 -3.96
N GLU A 126 -37.64 -21.32 -3.80
CA GLU A 126 -36.93 -20.65 -4.91
C GLU A 126 -35.71 -21.48 -5.35
N PRO A 127 -35.52 -21.79 -6.64
CA PRO A 127 -34.43 -22.67 -7.08
C PRO A 127 -33.04 -22.03 -6.94
N ASP A 128 -32.99 -20.69 -6.86
CA ASP A 128 -31.76 -19.93 -6.79
C ASP A 128 -31.36 -19.67 -5.33
N GLU A 129 -30.40 -20.48 -4.84
CA GLU A 129 -29.87 -20.39 -3.48
C GLU A 129 -29.21 -19.04 -3.17
N MET A 130 -28.66 -18.34 -4.17
CA MET A 130 -28.01 -17.04 -3.94
C MET A 130 -29.07 -15.97 -3.69
N ARG A 131 -30.15 -15.97 -4.48
CA ARG A 131 -31.30 -15.08 -4.25
C ARG A 131 -31.98 -15.38 -2.91
N LYS A 132 -32.07 -16.65 -2.51
CA LYS A 132 -32.52 -17.03 -1.17
C LYS A 132 -31.65 -16.38 -0.10
N LEU A 133 -30.33 -16.53 -0.22
CA LEU A 133 -29.37 -15.97 0.73
C LEU A 133 -29.45 -14.44 0.83
N GLU A 134 -29.65 -13.72 -0.28
CA GLU A 134 -29.89 -12.27 -0.26
C GLU A 134 -31.09 -11.87 0.61
N VAL A 135 -32.19 -12.64 0.56
CA VAL A 135 -33.36 -12.41 1.42
C VAL A 135 -33.04 -12.70 2.88
N PHE A 136 -32.33 -13.79 3.16
CA PHE A 136 -31.88 -14.10 4.53
C PHE A 136 -31.04 -12.98 5.10
N VAL A 137 -30.06 -12.47 4.34
CA VAL A 137 -29.22 -11.33 4.74
C VAL A 137 -30.08 -10.10 5.05
N TYR A 138 -31.02 -9.74 4.16
CA TYR A 138 -31.91 -8.60 4.37
C TYR A 138 -32.74 -8.73 5.67
N VAL A 139 -33.31 -9.92 5.92
CA VAL A 139 -34.09 -10.17 7.13
C VAL A 139 -33.21 -10.20 8.38
N ALA A 140 -31.99 -10.75 8.28
CA ALA A 140 -31.01 -10.78 9.35
C ALA A 140 -30.58 -9.36 9.76
N LEU A 141 -30.41 -8.43 8.80
CA LEU A 141 -30.14 -7.02 9.07
C LEU A 141 -31.28 -6.33 9.86
N ILE A 142 -32.53 -6.59 9.48
CA ILE A 142 -33.70 -6.05 10.20
C ILE A 142 -33.78 -6.64 11.61
N GLN A 143 -33.56 -7.95 11.76
CA GLN A 143 -33.52 -8.63 13.06
C GLN A 143 -32.40 -8.08 13.94
N GLY A 144 -31.19 -7.86 13.39
CA GLY A 144 -30.07 -7.25 14.10
C GLY A 144 -30.42 -5.86 14.64
N LYS A 145 -30.97 -4.98 13.79
CA LYS A 145 -31.43 -3.63 14.19
C LYS A 145 -32.52 -3.69 15.28
N LEU A 146 -33.47 -4.62 15.16
CA LEU A 146 -34.53 -4.82 16.16
C LEU A 146 -33.97 -5.31 17.50
N SER A 147 -33.07 -6.29 17.47
CA SER A 147 -32.42 -6.84 18.67
C SER A 147 -31.61 -5.77 19.40
N ILE A 148 -30.87 -4.93 18.67
CA ILE A 148 -30.16 -3.76 19.22
C ILE A 148 -31.13 -2.79 19.89
N ALA A 149 -32.24 -2.44 19.22
CA ALA A 149 -33.24 -1.53 19.77
C ALA A 149 -33.90 -2.09 21.06
N ASN A 150 -34.00 -3.41 21.18
CA ASN A 150 -34.49 -4.10 22.38
C ASN A 150 -33.40 -4.41 23.42
N LYS A 151 -32.14 -4.02 23.17
CA LYS A 151 -30.97 -4.33 24.01
C LYS A 151 -30.71 -5.83 24.21
N ASN A 152 -31.13 -6.66 23.26
CA ASN A 152 -30.85 -8.09 23.25
C ASN A 152 -29.59 -8.34 22.41
N TRP A 153 -28.43 -8.36 23.06
CA TRP A 153 -27.12 -8.39 22.40
C TRP A 153 -26.80 -9.74 21.76
N THR A 154 -27.18 -10.86 22.37
CA THR A 154 -26.90 -12.21 21.85
C THR A 154 -27.60 -12.44 20.51
N ASN A 155 -28.91 -12.15 20.46
CA ASN A 155 -29.69 -12.29 19.23
C ASN A 155 -29.28 -11.24 18.16
N ALA A 156 -28.76 -10.08 18.59
CA ALA A 156 -28.21 -9.10 17.66
C ALA A 156 -26.91 -9.61 17.04
N GLN A 157 -26.02 -10.21 17.84
CA GLN A 157 -24.74 -10.74 17.40
C GLN A 157 -24.94 -11.89 16.41
N TYR A 158 -25.86 -12.81 16.70
CA TYR A 158 -26.21 -13.89 15.78
C TYR A 158 -26.79 -13.36 14.46
N ALA A 159 -27.77 -12.46 14.51
CA ALA A 159 -28.37 -11.94 13.29
C ALA A 159 -27.39 -11.13 12.44
N LEU A 160 -26.53 -10.31 13.05
CA LEU A 160 -25.52 -9.55 12.32
C LEU A 160 -24.39 -10.43 11.79
N SER A 161 -24.01 -11.49 12.49
CA SER A 161 -23.01 -12.45 11.99
C SER A 161 -23.52 -13.20 10.77
N VAL A 162 -24.77 -13.70 10.80
CA VAL A 162 -25.43 -14.30 9.63
C VAL A 162 -25.45 -13.32 8.46
N ALA A 163 -25.78 -12.04 8.69
CA ALA A 163 -25.75 -11.03 7.64
C ALA A 163 -24.34 -10.81 7.07
N ARG A 164 -23.30 -10.71 7.92
CA ARG A 164 -21.91 -10.49 7.49
C ARG A 164 -21.39 -11.68 6.68
N CYS A 165 -21.50 -12.90 7.20
CA CYS A 165 -21.02 -14.09 6.49
C CYS A 165 -21.83 -14.38 5.24
N GLY A 166 -23.14 -14.11 5.24
CA GLY A 166 -23.96 -14.20 4.04
C GLY A 166 -23.49 -13.24 2.93
N LEU A 167 -23.17 -11.98 3.27
CA LEU A 167 -22.63 -11.02 2.31
C LEU A 167 -21.23 -11.41 1.81
N GLN A 168 -20.32 -11.84 2.71
CA GLN A 168 -18.99 -12.33 2.31
C GLN A 168 -19.08 -13.56 1.40
N PHE A 169 -20.05 -14.44 1.64
CA PHE A 169 -20.28 -15.61 0.80
C PHE A 169 -20.83 -15.20 -0.58
N LEU A 170 -21.79 -14.26 -0.61
CA LEU A 170 -22.32 -13.69 -1.85
C LEU A 170 -21.24 -12.95 -2.65
N ASP A 171 -20.29 -12.28 -2.01
CA ASP A 171 -19.16 -11.62 -2.66
C ASP A 171 -18.25 -12.62 -3.39
N LYS A 172 -17.97 -13.78 -2.77
CA LYS A 172 -17.12 -14.82 -3.37
C LYS A 172 -17.79 -15.64 -4.46
N TYR A 173 -19.06 -16.01 -4.28
CA TYR A 173 -19.75 -17.01 -5.11
C TYR A 173 -20.92 -16.43 -5.91
N GLY A 174 -21.24 -15.14 -5.75
CA GLY A 174 -22.37 -14.46 -6.38
C GLY A 174 -22.29 -14.42 -7.91
N THR A 175 -23.45 -14.30 -8.55
CA THR A 175 -23.62 -14.37 -10.01
C THR A 175 -23.49 -13.01 -10.72
N GLU A 176 -23.29 -11.92 -9.97
CA GLU A 176 -23.16 -10.56 -10.50
C GLU A 176 -22.05 -9.82 -9.73
N THR A 177 -21.24 -9.00 -10.41
CA THR A 177 -20.19 -8.16 -9.79
C THR A 177 -20.80 -7.03 -8.95
N GLN A 178 -21.49 -7.39 -7.87
CA GLN A 178 -22.06 -6.50 -6.85
C GLN A 178 -21.12 -6.38 -5.62
N THR A 179 -19.83 -6.63 -5.81
CA THR A 179 -18.82 -6.64 -4.74
C THR A 179 -18.83 -5.32 -3.94
N ASP A 180 -18.94 -4.20 -4.66
CA ASP A 180 -18.98 -2.86 -4.06
C ASP A 180 -20.24 -2.64 -3.21
N LEU A 181 -21.38 -3.22 -3.62
CA LEU A 181 -22.62 -3.17 -2.84
C LEU A 181 -22.46 -3.94 -1.53
N TYR A 182 -21.98 -5.20 -1.61
CA TYR A 182 -21.89 -6.07 -0.45
C TYR A 182 -20.88 -5.53 0.56
N ASN A 183 -19.69 -5.13 0.11
CA ASN A 183 -18.68 -4.49 0.96
C ASN A 183 -19.20 -3.16 1.54
N GLY A 184 -19.89 -2.35 0.73
CA GLY A 184 -20.54 -1.14 1.21
C GLY A 184 -21.57 -1.38 2.32
N ILE A 185 -22.37 -2.44 2.23
CA ILE A 185 -23.33 -2.82 3.30
C ILE A 185 -22.58 -3.28 4.56
N ILE A 186 -21.53 -4.09 4.40
CA ILE A 186 -20.71 -4.56 5.52
C ILE A 186 -20.14 -3.38 6.30
N ASP A 187 -19.45 -2.47 5.61
CA ASP A 187 -18.74 -1.35 6.24
C ASP A 187 -19.70 -0.33 6.88
N THR A 188 -20.77 0.04 6.16
CA THR A 188 -21.69 1.12 6.59
C THR A 188 -22.75 0.66 7.58
N HIS A 189 -23.24 -0.57 7.46
CA HIS A 189 -24.38 -1.04 8.22
C HIS A 189 -24.04 -2.15 9.21
N ILE A 190 -23.06 -3.01 8.96
CA ILE A 190 -22.82 -4.15 9.83
C ILE A 190 -21.73 -3.86 10.86
N ASP A 191 -20.56 -3.41 10.42
CA ASP A 191 -19.33 -3.49 11.24
C ASP A 191 -19.36 -2.60 12.46
N GLN A 192 -19.85 -1.37 12.30
CA GLN A 192 -20.02 -0.45 13.43
C GLN A 192 -21.05 -0.99 14.44
N MET A 193 -22.15 -1.57 13.96
CA MET A 193 -23.17 -2.16 14.82
C MET A 193 -22.66 -3.42 15.53
N LEU A 194 -21.94 -4.27 14.80
CA LEU A 194 -21.42 -5.54 15.29
C LEU A 194 -20.31 -5.32 16.33
N LYS A 195 -19.37 -4.40 16.09
CA LYS A 195 -18.35 -3.98 17.09
C LYS A 195 -19.02 -3.52 18.39
N PHE A 196 -20.06 -2.69 18.27
CA PHE A 196 -20.80 -2.24 19.44
C PHE A 196 -21.51 -3.38 20.17
N VAL A 197 -22.16 -4.29 19.45
CA VAL A 197 -22.87 -5.45 20.03
C VAL A 197 -21.91 -6.40 20.73
N ILE A 198 -20.78 -6.74 20.10
CA ILE A 198 -19.78 -7.63 20.68
C ILE A 198 -19.20 -7.01 21.95
N TYR A 199 -18.86 -5.72 21.91
CA TYR A 199 -18.40 -5.00 23.10
C TYR A 199 -19.43 -5.06 24.25
N GLN A 200 -20.73 -4.92 23.95
CA GLN A 200 -21.77 -5.02 24.99
C GLN A 200 -21.97 -6.46 25.50
N ALA A 201 -21.77 -7.48 24.64
CA ALA A 201 -21.99 -8.88 24.98
C ALA A 201 -20.82 -9.50 25.76
N THR A 202 -19.60 -9.34 25.26
CA THR A 202 -18.40 -10.02 25.79
C THR A 202 -17.43 -9.07 26.48
N LYS A 203 -17.65 -7.75 26.43
CA LYS A 203 -16.68 -6.71 26.82
C LYS A 203 -15.35 -6.82 26.07
N ASN A 204 -15.36 -7.50 24.92
CA ASN A 204 -14.19 -7.55 24.06
C ASN A 204 -14.02 -6.18 23.37
N ASN A 205 -12.84 -5.63 23.58
CA ASN A 205 -12.45 -4.29 23.22
C ASN A 205 -11.95 -4.18 21.76
N SER A 206 -11.49 -5.28 21.18
CA SER A 206 -10.94 -5.38 19.83
C SER A 206 -11.31 -6.75 19.22
N PRO A 207 -12.60 -6.98 18.91
CA PRO A 207 -13.02 -8.25 18.32
C PRO A 207 -12.64 -8.33 16.85
N ILE A 208 -12.08 -9.46 16.43
CA ILE A 208 -11.97 -9.79 15.01
C ILE A 208 -13.35 -10.21 14.52
N LEU A 209 -13.94 -9.37 13.66
CA LEU A 209 -15.31 -9.56 13.23
C LEU A 209 -15.52 -10.89 12.50
N ASP A 210 -14.56 -11.33 11.67
CA ASP A 210 -14.71 -12.54 10.87
C ASP A 210 -14.70 -13.82 11.70
N THR A 211 -13.83 -13.92 12.71
CA THR A 211 -13.77 -15.12 13.57
C THR A 211 -14.99 -15.19 14.47
N GLU A 212 -15.31 -14.06 15.09
CA GLU A 212 -16.46 -13.98 15.98
C GLU A 212 -17.75 -14.27 15.20
N CYS A 213 -17.90 -13.78 13.97
CA CYS A 213 -19.08 -14.10 13.17
C CYS A 213 -19.16 -15.59 12.81
N ARG A 214 -18.06 -16.18 12.35
CA ARG A 214 -18.02 -17.61 11.99
C ARG A 214 -18.29 -18.51 13.20
N HIS A 215 -17.81 -18.13 14.39
CA HIS A 215 -18.12 -18.83 15.64
C HIS A 215 -19.60 -18.69 16.01
N GLN A 216 -20.13 -17.46 15.99
CA GLN A 216 -21.49 -17.16 16.46
C GLN A 216 -22.56 -17.79 15.58
N ILE A 217 -22.35 -17.88 14.26
CA ILE A 217 -23.28 -18.55 13.34
C ILE A 217 -23.54 -20.01 13.75
N ARG A 218 -22.60 -20.65 14.48
CA ARG A 218 -22.76 -22.05 14.89
C ARG A 218 -23.70 -22.26 16.09
N THR A 219 -24.00 -21.20 16.83
CA THR A 219 -24.74 -21.26 18.11
C THR A 219 -26.25 -21.45 17.97
N ASP A 220 -26.79 -21.28 16.75
CA ASP A 220 -28.23 -21.32 16.37
C ASP A 220 -29.21 -20.78 17.44
N THR A 221 -29.23 -19.45 17.60
CA THR A 221 -30.16 -18.79 18.52
C THR A 221 -31.51 -18.44 17.88
N LEU A 222 -31.57 -18.35 16.55
CA LEU A 222 -32.75 -17.98 15.78
C LEU A 222 -32.95 -18.96 14.62
N GLY A 223 -33.69 -20.04 14.87
CA GLY A 223 -33.83 -21.17 13.93
C GLY A 223 -34.38 -20.83 12.53
N TYR A 224 -35.09 -19.71 12.34
CA TYR A 224 -35.53 -19.30 11.00
C TYR A 224 -34.42 -18.68 10.14
N LEU A 225 -33.26 -18.34 10.72
CA LEU A 225 -32.07 -17.88 9.97
C LEU A 225 -31.07 -19.01 9.74
N ASP A 226 -31.24 -20.17 10.37
CA ASP A 226 -30.32 -21.31 10.25
C ASP A 226 -30.25 -21.85 8.80
N GLN A 227 -31.33 -21.70 8.04
CA GLN A 227 -31.33 -22.03 6.61
C GLN A 227 -30.24 -21.27 5.82
N ALA A 228 -29.88 -20.05 6.23
CA ALA A 228 -28.78 -19.30 5.61
C ALA A 228 -27.42 -19.97 5.85
N ARG A 229 -27.22 -20.51 7.06
CA ARG A 229 -26.01 -21.28 7.41
C ARG A 229 -25.94 -22.56 6.60
N GLN A 230 -27.04 -23.29 6.49
CA GLN A 230 -27.12 -24.54 5.72
C GLN A 230 -26.79 -24.33 4.24
N ILE A 231 -27.22 -23.20 3.64
CA ILE A 231 -26.87 -22.82 2.26
C ILE A 231 -25.36 -22.54 2.11
N ILE A 232 -24.74 -21.91 3.11
CA ILE A 232 -23.30 -21.63 3.08
C ILE A 232 -22.52 -22.94 3.21
N GLU A 233 -22.88 -23.79 4.18
CA GLU A 233 -22.21 -25.09 4.42
C GLU A 233 -22.39 -26.08 3.27
N SER A 234 -23.53 -26.06 2.55
CA SER A 234 -23.77 -26.96 1.43
C SER A 234 -22.86 -26.69 0.24
N LYS A 235 -22.47 -25.43 0.03
CA LYS A 235 -21.57 -25.04 -1.06
C LYS A 235 -20.11 -25.06 -0.66
N ASP A 236 -19.77 -24.57 0.54
CA ASP A 236 -18.40 -24.49 1.02
C ASP A 236 -18.32 -24.78 2.53
N PRO A 237 -18.02 -26.03 2.92
CA PRO A 237 -17.92 -26.42 4.32
C PRO A 237 -16.69 -25.81 5.01
N GLU A 238 -15.67 -25.39 4.27
CA GLU A 238 -14.46 -24.76 4.84
C GLU A 238 -14.65 -23.26 5.09
N PHE A 239 -15.61 -22.61 4.42
CA PHE A 239 -15.86 -21.17 4.54
C PHE A 239 -16.09 -20.72 5.99
N LEU A 240 -16.79 -21.54 6.80
CA LEU A 240 -17.08 -21.24 8.19
C LEU A 240 -15.98 -21.69 9.16
N ASN A 241 -14.93 -22.36 8.70
CA ASN A 241 -13.81 -22.71 9.56
C ASN A 241 -12.97 -21.47 9.87
N VAL A 242 -12.68 -21.30 11.15
CA VAL A 242 -11.73 -20.31 11.65
C VAL A 242 -10.40 -21.04 11.73
N GLY A 243 -9.39 -20.57 10.99
CA GLY A 243 -8.03 -21.08 11.14
C GLY A 243 -7.61 -20.98 12.60
N VAL A 244 -7.00 -22.04 13.14
CA VAL A 244 -6.49 -22.03 14.50
C VAL A 244 -5.31 -21.07 14.51
N VAL A 245 -5.48 -19.93 15.18
CA VAL A 245 -4.40 -18.94 15.33
C VAL A 245 -3.53 -19.39 16.49
N GLU A 246 -2.23 -19.47 16.28
CA GLU A 246 -1.27 -19.79 17.33
C GLU A 246 -1.25 -18.65 18.37
N THR A 247 -1.65 -18.97 19.61
CA THR A 247 -1.70 -18.02 20.72
C THR A 247 -0.44 -18.05 21.59
N GLN A 248 0.50 -18.95 21.28
CA GLN A 248 1.77 -19.08 21.96
C GLN A 248 2.88 -19.09 20.92
N LEU A 249 3.92 -18.29 21.16
CA LEU A 249 5.10 -18.21 20.32
C LEU A 249 6.34 -18.28 21.22
N ILE A 250 7.34 -19.02 20.79
CA ILE A 250 8.64 -19.06 21.45
C ILE A 250 9.58 -18.14 20.68
N TRP A 251 10.07 -17.09 21.32
CA TRP A 251 11.13 -16.25 20.78
C TRP A 251 12.35 -16.37 21.68
N TRP A 252 13.38 -17.07 21.19
CA TRP A 252 14.56 -17.43 21.96
C TRP A 252 14.22 -18.26 23.21
N ASP A 253 14.43 -17.70 24.41
CA ASP A 253 14.15 -18.34 25.70
C ASP A 253 12.87 -17.76 26.33
N TYR A 254 12.10 -16.96 25.58
CA TYR A 254 10.87 -16.34 26.04
C TYR A 254 9.64 -17.02 25.43
N ASP A 255 8.80 -17.55 26.30
CA ASP A 255 7.46 -18.01 25.95
C ASP A 255 6.51 -16.80 25.93
N ILE A 256 6.09 -16.41 24.74
CA ILE A 256 5.22 -15.25 24.50
C ILE A 256 3.78 -15.74 24.35
N SER A 257 2.90 -15.36 25.27
CA SER A 257 1.45 -15.59 25.14
C SER A 257 0.78 -14.40 24.47
N ILE A 258 0.21 -14.62 23.29
CA ILE A 258 -0.50 -13.58 22.55
C ILE A 258 -1.96 -13.59 23.00
N HIS A 259 -2.32 -12.66 23.88
CA HIS A 259 -3.71 -12.54 24.39
C HIS A 259 -4.65 -11.90 23.37
N SER A 260 -4.12 -11.09 22.46
CA SER A 260 -4.90 -10.44 21.41
C SER A 260 -4.97 -11.32 20.17
N GLU A 261 -6.17 -11.81 19.87
CA GLU A 261 -6.42 -12.60 18.66
C GLU A 261 -6.12 -11.79 17.37
N GLU A 262 -6.35 -10.47 17.38
CA GLU A 262 -6.02 -9.57 16.25
C GLU A 262 -4.53 -9.55 15.94
N VAL A 263 -3.70 -9.39 16.98
CA VAL A 263 -2.23 -9.38 16.82
C VAL A 263 -1.73 -10.77 16.43
N ALA A 264 -2.30 -11.83 17.00
CA ALA A 264 -1.93 -13.20 16.68
C ALA A 264 -2.14 -13.54 15.20
N LYS A 265 -3.26 -13.09 14.61
CA LYS A 265 -3.51 -13.22 13.18
C LYS A 265 -2.54 -12.44 12.32
N LEU A 266 -2.33 -11.16 12.63
CA LEU A 266 -1.41 -10.32 11.86
C LEU A 266 0.01 -10.90 11.86
N ILE A 267 0.43 -11.52 12.96
CA ILE A 267 1.72 -12.24 13.04
C ILE A 267 1.69 -13.52 12.21
N SER A 268 0.62 -14.30 12.25
CA SER A 268 0.46 -15.50 11.39
C SER A 268 0.53 -15.14 9.91
N ASP A 269 -0.26 -14.15 9.48
CA ASP A 269 -0.29 -13.65 8.11
C ASP A 269 1.06 -13.07 7.70
N ALA A 270 1.75 -12.37 8.62
CA ALA A 270 3.11 -11.89 8.38
C ALA A 270 4.07 -13.07 8.18
N ASN A 271 4.02 -14.10 9.02
CA ASN A 271 4.88 -15.29 8.90
C ASN A 271 4.68 -16.03 7.58
N GLU A 272 3.44 -16.17 7.10
CA GLU A 272 3.15 -16.72 5.77
C GLU A 272 3.78 -15.85 4.67
N LYS A 273 3.59 -14.53 4.74
CA LYS A 273 4.17 -13.59 3.76
C LYS A 273 5.69 -13.55 3.81
N LEU A 274 6.31 -13.75 4.97
CA LEU A 274 7.76 -13.85 5.13
C LEU A 274 8.36 -15.03 4.35
N GLN A 275 7.63 -16.14 4.25
CA GLN A 275 8.05 -17.31 3.48
C GLN A 275 7.97 -17.10 1.97
N LEU A 276 7.12 -16.17 1.51
CA LEU A 276 6.93 -15.84 0.09
C LEU A 276 7.95 -14.82 -0.46
N ILE A 277 8.89 -14.35 0.37
CA ILE A 277 9.88 -13.35 -0.03
C ILE A 277 10.93 -13.96 -0.97
N GLU A 278 11.11 -13.32 -2.13
CA GLU A 278 12.13 -13.70 -3.13
C GLU A 278 13.37 -12.80 -3.02
N ASP A 279 14.53 -13.42 -2.74
CA ASP A 279 15.82 -12.71 -2.67
C ASP A 279 16.26 -12.24 -4.06
N GLY A 280 15.91 -11.00 -4.39
CA GLY A 280 16.23 -10.36 -5.67
C GLY A 280 15.17 -9.35 -6.11
N ASN A 281 13.95 -9.46 -5.58
CA ASN A 281 12.87 -8.54 -5.89
C ASN A 281 12.47 -7.70 -4.66
N VAL A 282 12.83 -6.42 -4.66
CA VAL A 282 12.48 -5.45 -3.60
C VAL A 282 10.97 -5.37 -3.35
N SER A 283 10.12 -5.52 -4.38
CA SER A 283 8.66 -5.44 -4.23
C SER A 283 8.06 -6.64 -3.50
N SER A 284 8.76 -7.78 -3.43
CA SER A 284 8.28 -8.96 -2.70
C SER A 284 8.25 -8.75 -1.19
N TYR A 285 8.99 -7.77 -0.67
CA TYR A 285 9.04 -7.44 0.76
C TYR A 285 7.86 -6.58 1.22
N ASP A 286 7.22 -5.82 0.32
CA ASP A 286 6.19 -4.83 0.69
C ASP A 286 4.98 -5.45 1.41
N PRO A 287 4.42 -6.60 0.98
CA PRO A 287 3.29 -7.22 1.66
C PRO A 287 3.61 -7.65 3.09
N ALA A 288 4.81 -8.21 3.32
CA ALA A 288 5.25 -8.68 4.64
C ALA A 288 5.56 -7.50 5.58
N LEU A 289 6.23 -6.45 5.07
CA LEU A 289 6.53 -5.25 5.84
C LEU A 289 5.27 -4.50 6.26
N LEU A 290 4.27 -4.42 5.36
CA LEU A 290 2.99 -3.78 5.66
C LEU A 290 2.26 -4.52 6.79
N THR A 291 2.16 -5.85 6.72
CA THR A 291 1.54 -6.63 7.81
C THR A 291 2.28 -6.56 9.13
N LEU A 292 3.62 -6.54 9.11
CA LEU A 292 4.41 -6.38 10.33
C LEU A 292 4.22 -5.00 10.95
N GLN A 293 4.08 -3.96 10.12
CA GLN A 293 3.77 -2.61 10.59
C GLN A 293 2.37 -2.52 11.18
N GLU A 294 1.36 -3.12 10.53
CA GLU A 294 -0.01 -3.22 11.06
C GLU A 294 -0.03 -3.98 12.39
N ALA A 295 0.70 -5.09 12.50
CA ALA A 295 0.83 -5.86 13.75
C ALA A 295 1.46 -5.02 14.87
N LEU A 296 2.51 -4.25 14.56
CA LEU A 296 3.18 -3.36 15.49
C LEU A 296 2.24 -2.27 15.99
N ASP A 297 1.55 -1.59 15.07
CA ASP A 297 0.64 -0.48 15.39
C ASP A 297 -0.57 -0.97 16.20
N ALA A 298 -1.15 -2.13 15.83
CA ALA A 298 -2.22 -2.77 16.58
C ALA A 298 -1.78 -3.12 18.01
N HIS A 299 -0.61 -3.73 18.18
CA HIS A 299 -0.08 -4.08 19.49
C HIS A 299 0.23 -2.83 20.34
N GLN A 300 0.81 -1.78 19.75
CA GLN A 300 1.06 -0.51 20.45
C GLN A 300 -0.23 0.17 20.90
N LEU A 301 -1.27 0.16 20.07
CA LEU A 301 -2.57 0.71 20.41
C LEU A 301 -3.21 -0.05 21.58
N LEU A 302 -3.06 -1.37 21.63
CA LEU A 302 -3.52 -2.20 22.75
C LEU A 302 -2.78 -1.87 24.04
N MET A 303 -1.44 -1.75 23.98
CA MET A 303 -0.64 -1.32 25.14
C MET A 303 -1.07 0.07 25.64
N ALA A 304 -1.27 1.02 24.72
CA ALA A 304 -1.70 2.39 25.07
C ALA A 304 -3.11 2.45 25.68
N ARG A 305 -3.98 1.51 25.33
CA ARG A 305 -5.36 1.41 25.86
C ARG A 305 -5.43 0.68 27.20
N ASN A 306 -4.54 -0.28 27.44
CA ASN A 306 -4.59 -1.20 28.58
C ASN A 306 -3.72 -0.79 29.78
N VAL A 307 -3.26 0.47 29.82
CA VAL A 307 -2.36 1.03 30.85
C VAL A 307 -2.84 0.77 32.30
N ASP A 308 -4.16 0.64 32.52
CA ASP A 308 -4.74 0.50 33.86
C ASP A 308 -5.08 -0.95 34.29
N ASN A 309 -5.07 -1.95 33.39
CA ASN A 309 -5.72 -3.24 33.66
C ASN A 309 -4.80 -4.47 33.79
N PHE A 310 -3.51 -4.40 33.46
CA PHE A 310 -2.64 -5.59 33.43
C PHE A 310 -1.20 -5.34 33.91
N ALA A 311 -1.01 -5.05 35.19
CA ALA A 311 0.33 -4.89 35.78
C ALA A 311 1.20 -6.17 35.72
N ASP A 312 0.58 -7.35 35.58
CA ASP A 312 1.27 -8.64 35.56
C ASP A 312 1.65 -9.12 34.12
N ASP A 313 1.09 -8.55 33.05
CA ASP A 313 1.40 -8.91 31.63
C ASP A 313 2.33 -7.92 30.92
N ASP A 314 2.79 -6.86 31.61
CA ASP A 314 3.61 -5.80 31.00
C ASP A 314 4.91 -6.34 30.39
N GLN A 315 5.56 -7.30 31.04
CA GLN A 315 6.78 -7.91 30.52
C GLN A 315 6.50 -8.67 29.21
N ASN A 316 5.46 -9.49 29.17
CA ASN A 316 5.09 -10.27 27.98
C ASN A 316 4.76 -9.34 26.79
N ASN A 317 3.98 -8.27 27.04
CA ASN A 317 3.68 -7.27 26.02
C ASN A 317 4.94 -6.55 25.50
N HIS A 318 5.88 -6.20 26.38
CA HIS A 318 7.14 -5.59 25.95
C HIS A 318 8.05 -6.54 25.16
N VAL A 319 8.05 -7.84 25.51
CA VAL A 319 8.77 -8.88 24.76
C VAL A 319 8.13 -9.07 23.38
N LEU A 320 6.81 -9.17 23.29
CA LEU A 320 6.08 -9.25 22.02
C LEU A 320 6.33 -8.03 21.12
N LEU A 321 6.33 -6.81 21.69
CA LEU A 321 6.68 -5.59 20.97
C LEU A 321 8.12 -5.65 20.42
N SER A 322 9.05 -6.18 21.22
CA SER A 322 10.46 -6.33 20.82
C SER A 322 10.62 -7.36 19.70
N TYR A 323 9.88 -8.47 19.77
CA TYR A 323 9.82 -9.49 18.71
C TYR A 323 9.32 -8.91 17.37
N ILE A 324 8.16 -8.23 17.37
CA ILE A 324 7.60 -7.65 16.14
C ILE A 324 8.57 -6.61 15.55
N ARG A 325 9.17 -5.75 16.40
CA ARG A 325 10.18 -4.78 15.98
C ARG A 325 11.42 -5.45 15.39
N TYR A 326 11.90 -6.53 16.02
CA TYR A 326 13.04 -7.30 15.53
C TYR A 326 12.76 -7.86 14.13
N LEU A 327 11.60 -8.49 13.91
CA LEU A 327 11.22 -9.00 12.59
C LEU A 327 11.12 -7.90 11.54
N LEU A 328 10.51 -6.76 11.88
CA LEU A 328 10.39 -5.61 10.99
C LEU A 328 11.76 -5.05 10.60
N LEU A 329 12.67 -4.91 11.55
CA LEU A 329 14.01 -4.40 11.30
C LEU A 329 14.83 -5.37 10.44
N ILE A 330 14.78 -6.67 10.72
CA ILE A 330 15.51 -7.68 9.93
C ILE A 330 14.98 -7.77 8.51
N THR A 331 13.66 -7.76 8.32
CA THR A 331 13.08 -7.79 6.97
C THR A 331 13.38 -6.53 6.19
N THR A 332 13.35 -5.37 6.84
CA THR A 332 13.75 -4.09 6.22
C THR A 332 15.22 -4.12 5.82
N LEU A 333 16.10 -4.66 6.68
CA LEU A 333 17.52 -4.84 6.36
C LEU A 333 17.71 -5.77 5.16
N ARG A 334 17.01 -6.90 5.10
CA ARG A 334 17.05 -7.84 3.96
C ARG A 334 16.66 -7.15 2.65
N ARG A 335 15.58 -6.35 2.67
CA ARG A 335 15.16 -5.52 1.53
C ARG A 335 16.24 -4.51 1.14
N ASP A 336 16.79 -3.77 2.09
CA ASP A 336 17.79 -2.72 1.79
C ASP A 336 19.09 -3.33 1.23
N ILE A 337 19.47 -4.55 1.64
CA ILE A 337 20.58 -5.30 1.04
C ILE A 337 20.27 -5.65 -0.42
N THR A 338 19.08 -6.19 -0.73
CA THR A 338 18.70 -6.46 -2.14
C THR A 338 18.68 -5.19 -2.98
N LEU A 339 18.29 -4.05 -2.38
CA LEU A 339 18.21 -2.77 -3.05
C LEU A 339 19.61 -2.27 -3.44
N ILE A 340 20.63 -2.49 -2.61
CA ILE A 340 22.03 -2.19 -2.98
C ILE A 340 22.44 -2.97 -4.23
N ASP A 341 22.14 -4.26 -4.29
CA ASP A 341 22.51 -5.10 -5.44
C ASP A 341 21.77 -4.66 -6.71
N GLN A 342 20.49 -4.31 -6.61
CA GLN A 342 19.74 -3.76 -7.74
C GLN A 342 20.32 -2.42 -8.24
N VAL A 343 20.66 -1.50 -7.34
CA VAL A 343 21.24 -0.20 -7.71
C VAL A 343 22.64 -0.36 -8.31
N ARG A 344 23.45 -1.30 -7.80
CA ARG A 344 24.78 -1.63 -8.34
C ARG A 344 24.70 -2.29 -9.71
N ASN A 345 23.77 -3.22 -9.90
CA ASN A 345 23.62 -4.01 -11.13
C ASN A 345 22.79 -3.32 -12.22
N ARG A 346 22.22 -2.15 -11.94
CA ARG A 346 21.47 -1.36 -12.92
C ARG A 346 22.37 -1.04 -14.12
N SER A 347 22.10 -1.70 -15.25
CA SER A 347 22.86 -1.62 -16.50
C SER A 347 23.15 -0.18 -16.95
N VAL A 348 24.36 0.00 -17.46
CA VAL A 348 24.93 1.32 -17.75
C VAL A 348 25.68 1.31 -19.07
N VAL A 349 24.96 1.09 -20.14
CA VAL A 349 25.48 1.41 -21.45
C VAL A 349 25.57 2.95 -21.53
N ASN A 350 26.79 3.50 -21.54
CA ASN A 350 27.11 4.93 -21.73
C ASN A 350 26.71 5.93 -20.59
N SER A 351 27.00 5.66 -19.31
CA SER A 351 26.84 6.71 -18.28
C SER A 351 27.93 7.76 -18.32
N SER A 352 27.53 9.02 -18.19
CA SER A 352 28.43 10.10 -17.80
C SER A 352 28.94 9.94 -16.37
N LEU A 353 30.05 10.60 -16.04
CA LEU A 353 30.64 10.62 -14.70
C LEU A 353 29.66 11.19 -13.64
N ALA A 354 28.74 12.07 -14.05
CA ALA A 354 27.70 12.61 -13.18
C ALA A 354 26.70 11.52 -12.73
N VAL A 355 26.26 10.65 -13.65
CA VAL A 355 25.34 9.55 -13.35
C VAL A 355 26.02 8.50 -12.45
N ALA A 356 27.31 8.23 -12.66
CA ALA A 356 28.08 7.36 -11.78
C ALA A 356 28.20 7.93 -10.36
N LEU A 357 28.39 9.25 -10.22
CA LEU A 357 28.44 9.94 -8.94
C LEU A 357 27.10 9.89 -8.21
N GLU A 358 25.99 10.15 -8.92
CA GLU A 358 24.64 10.09 -8.35
C GLU A 358 24.32 8.70 -7.81
N ARG A 359 24.57 7.65 -8.58
CA ARG A 359 24.41 6.26 -8.10
C ARG A 359 25.29 5.96 -6.91
N ALA A 360 26.53 6.44 -6.92
CA ALA A 360 27.42 6.24 -5.79
C ALA A 360 26.90 6.91 -4.52
N LYS A 361 26.28 8.09 -4.63
CA LYS A 361 25.60 8.76 -3.51
C LYS A 361 24.40 7.96 -3.05
N ASP A 362 23.59 7.43 -3.96
CA ASP A 362 22.41 6.64 -3.60
C ASP A 362 22.80 5.34 -2.88
N VAL A 363 23.78 4.60 -3.39
CA VAL A 363 24.36 3.44 -2.69
C VAL A 363 24.90 3.83 -1.31
N GLY A 364 25.59 4.98 -1.21
CA GLY A 364 26.07 5.51 0.08
C GLY A 364 24.95 5.78 1.08
N ARG A 365 23.83 6.38 0.63
CA ARG A 365 22.63 6.64 1.45
C ARG A 365 21.98 5.35 1.92
N ILE A 366 21.92 4.32 1.07
CA ILE A 366 21.35 3.02 1.44
C ILE A 366 22.22 2.36 2.51
N PHE A 367 23.55 2.38 2.36
CA PHE A 367 24.45 1.91 3.42
C PHE A 367 24.28 2.69 4.73
N ASP A 368 24.09 4.01 4.68
CA ASP A 368 23.81 4.82 5.87
C ASP A 368 22.52 4.36 6.58
N ASN A 369 21.48 4.04 5.81
CA ASN A 369 20.24 3.50 6.35
C ASN A 369 20.44 2.12 6.96
N ILE A 370 21.16 1.21 6.28
CA ILE A 370 21.49 -0.12 6.80
C ILE A 370 22.24 -0.01 8.13
N VAL A 371 23.30 0.81 8.21
CA VAL A 371 24.07 1.00 9.45
C VAL A 371 23.18 1.54 10.58
N LYS A 372 22.30 2.51 10.29
CA LYS A 372 21.32 3.00 11.28
C LYS A 372 20.40 1.88 11.76
N LYS A 373 19.85 1.08 10.85
CA LYS A 373 18.95 -0.04 11.18
C LYS A 373 19.64 -1.17 11.95
N VAL A 374 20.90 -1.47 11.65
CA VAL A 374 21.69 -2.41 12.45
C VAL A 374 21.89 -1.89 13.88
N ASN A 375 22.09 -0.58 14.06
CA ASN A 375 22.17 0.01 15.40
C ASN A 375 20.81 0.02 16.12
N GLU A 376 19.71 0.35 15.42
CA GLU A 376 18.35 0.19 15.97
C GLU A 376 18.09 -1.27 16.40
N LEU A 377 18.60 -2.25 15.65
CA LEU A 377 18.48 -3.67 15.96
C LEU A 377 19.27 -4.08 17.21
N LYS A 378 20.45 -3.49 17.43
CA LYS A 378 21.23 -3.65 18.67
C LYS A 378 20.49 -3.07 19.89
N ASP A 379 19.74 -1.99 19.69
CA ASP A 379 18.99 -1.32 20.76
C ASP A 379 17.67 -2.02 21.12
N VAL A 380 17.27 -3.06 20.37
CA VAL A 380 16.06 -3.84 20.68
C VAL A 380 16.23 -4.57 22.03
N PRO A 381 15.29 -4.43 22.98
CA PRO A 381 15.36 -5.13 24.26
C PRO A 381 15.48 -6.65 24.08
N GLY A 382 16.39 -7.27 24.85
CA GLY A 382 16.64 -8.71 24.81
C GLY A 382 17.79 -9.14 23.88
N VAL A 383 18.10 -8.37 22.83
CA VAL A 383 19.21 -8.67 21.91
C VAL A 383 20.56 -8.65 22.63
N TYR A 384 20.79 -7.68 23.50
CA TYR A 384 22.03 -7.52 24.26
C TYR A 384 22.29 -8.65 25.27
N ASN A 385 21.24 -9.37 25.70
CA ASN A 385 21.37 -10.46 26.66
C ASN A 385 22.03 -11.69 26.03
N LYS A 386 21.94 -11.83 24.70
CA LYS A 386 22.56 -12.92 23.98
C LYS A 386 23.85 -12.49 23.31
N GLN A 387 24.95 -13.05 23.81
CA GLN A 387 26.28 -12.68 23.37
C GLN A 387 26.55 -13.06 21.91
N GLU A 388 26.01 -14.18 21.43
CA GLU A 388 26.23 -14.65 20.05
C GLU A 388 25.58 -13.71 19.03
N GLU A 389 24.30 -13.38 19.24
CA GLU A 389 23.53 -12.45 18.40
C GLU A 389 24.09 -11.03 18.47
N TRP A 390 24.50 -10.58 19.66
CA TRP A 390 25.14 -9.27 19.80
C TRP A 390 26.45 -9.18 19.02
N ASN A 391 27.32 -10.19 19.16
CA ASN A 391 28.59 -10.25 18.45
C ASN A 391 28.38 -10.31 16.93
N SER A 392 27.36 -11.03 16.46
CA SER A 392 27.06 -11.08 15.02
C SER A 392 26.49 -9.76 14.51
N LEU A 393 25.69 -9.03 15.29
CA LEU A 393 25.27 -7.67 14.93
C LEU A 393 26.43 -6.67 14.91
N GLN A 394 27.42 -6.81 15.80
CA GLN A 394 28.66 -6.04 15.72
C GLN A 394 29.45 -6.35 14.45
N ALA A 395 29.54 -7.64 14.07
CA ALA A 395 30.18 -8.06 12.84
C ALA A 395 29.46 -7.53 11.58
N LEU A 396 28.12 -7.54 11.56
CA LEU A 396 27.31 -6.97 10.49
C LEU A 396 27.49 -5.45 10.38
N ASP A 397 27.49 -4.74 11.50
CA ASP A 397 27.77 -3.30 11.52
C ASP A 397 29.16 -2.99 10.96
N ALA A 398 30.19 -3.72 11.40
CA ALA A 398 31.55 -3.60 10.89
C ALA A 398 31.62 -3.90 9.38
N TYR A 399 30.92 -4.93 8.90
CA TYR A 399 30.82 -5.30 7.49
C TYR A 399 30.20 -4.17 6.65
N PHE A 400 29.04 -3.64 7.05
CA PHE A 400 28.35 -2.60 6.28
C PHE A 400 29.07 -1.26 6.36
N GLN A 401 29.65 -0.90 7.50
CA GLN A 401 30.50 0.29 7.62
C GLN A 401 31.74 0.19 6.72
N ALA A 402 32.41 -0.95 6.69
CA ALA A 402 33.57 -1.15 5.82
C ALA A 402 33.19 -1.16 4.34
N SER A 403 32.08 -1.81 3.98
CA SER A 403 31.53 -1.83 2.62
C SER A 403 31.20 -0.41 2.14
N LYS A 404 30.60 0.41 3.01
CA LYS A 404 30.34 1.83 2.76
C LYS A 404 31.64 2.60 2.51
N ILE A 405 32.64 2.42 3.37
CA ILE A 405 33.92 3.13 3.26
C ILE A 405 34.69 2.68 2.02
N GLN A 406 34.65 1.39 1.66
CA GLN A 406 35.25 0.87 0.43
C GLN A 406 34.56 1.45 -0.82
N HIS A 407 33.24 1.50 -0.82
CA HIS A 407 32.46 2.16 -1.88
C HIS A 407 32.81 3.65 -1.98
N LEU A 408 32.95 4.34 -0.86
CA LEU A 408 33.40 5.74 -0.85
C LEU A 408 34.84 5.85 -1.39
N ALA A 409 35.74 4.96 -1.01
CA ALA A 409 37.12 4.96 -1.50
C ALA A 409 37.21 4.72 -3.01
N SER A 410 36.37 3.84 -3.58
CA SER A 410 36.33 3.61 -5.03
C SER A 410 35.86 4.85 -5.77
N THR A 411 34.90 5.59 -5.21
CA THR A 411 34.45 6.87 -5.79
C THR A 411 35.56 7.93 -5.78
N HIS A 412 36.32 8.05 -4.68
CA HIS A 412 37.48 8.95 -4.62
C HIS A 412 38.55 8.58 -5.66
N LEU A 413 38.73 7.29 -5.94
CA LEU A 413 39.64 6.82 -6.98
C LEU A 413 39.16 7.28 -8.37
N LEU A 414 37.86 7.22 -8.67
CA LEU A 414 37.27 7.78 -9.90
C LEU A 414 37.55 9.28 -10.07
N PHE A 415 37.56 10.05 -8.97
CA PHE A 415 37.91 11.48 -8.96
C PHE A 415 39.42 11.77 -8.85
N ASN A 416 40.27 10.77 -9.10
CA ASN A 416 41.72 10.92 -9.05
C ASN A 416 42.31 11.29 -7.66
N ARG A 417 41.56 11.08 -6.58
CA ARG A 417 41.98 11.35 -5.18
C ARG A 417 42.52 10.08 -4.52
N SER A 418 43.70 9.65 -4.95
CA SER A 418 44.28 8.35 -4.57
C SER A 418 44.82 8.30 -3.14
N LYS A 419 45.28 9.42 -2.58
CA LYS A 419 45.77 9.49 -1.19
C LYS A 419 44.62 9.34 -0.20
N GLU A 420 43.53 10.03 -0.45
CA GLU A 420 42.30 9.97 0.36
C GLU A 420 41.66 8.58 0.25
N SER A 421 41.60 8.01 -0.96
CA SER A 421 41.13 6.64 -1.19
C SER A 421 41.94 5.62 -0.37
N LEU A 422 43.28 5.72 -0.37
CA LEU A 422 44.15 4.84 0.43
C LEU A 422 43.88 4.95 1.94
N ALA A 423 43.74 6.17 2.47
CA ALA A 423 43.44 6.38 3.89
C ALA A 423 42.10 5.76 4.30
N LEU A 424 41.07 5.89 3.45
CA LEU A 424 39.76 5.29 3.67
C LEU A 424 39.82 3.76 3.67
N LEU A 425 40.56 3.15 2.74
CA LEU A 425 40.68 1.69 2.67
C LEU A 425 41.44 1.10 3.87
N ILE A 426 42.47 1.79 4.37
CA ILE A 426 43.16 1.40 5.61
C ILE A 426 42.18 1.40 6.79
N LYS A 427 41.33 2.42 6.89
CA LYS A 427 40.27 2.49 7.90
C LYS A 427 39.28 1.33 7.74
N ALA A 428 38.79 1.07 6.52
CA ALA A 428 37.87 -0.04 6.26
C ALA A 428 38.46 -1.39 6.70
N LYS A 429 39.74 -1.64 6.39
CA LYS A 429 40.45 -2.85 6.82
C LYS A 429 40.50 -3.01 8.34
N SER A 430 40.74 -1.92 9.08
CA SER A 430 40.77 -1.97 10.55
C SER A 430 39.43 -2.31 11.18
N LEU A 431 38.32 -1.95 10.54
CA LEU A 431 36.96 -2.20 11.06
C LEU A 431 36.56 -3.66 10.93
N VAL A 432 36.84 -4.31 9.80
CA VAL A 432 36.40 -5.70 9.56
C VAL A 432 37.28 -6.72 10.30
N LYS A 433 38.55 -6.38 10.54
CA LYS A 433 39.52 -7.32 11.12
C LYS A 433 39.09 -7.78 12.53
N GLY A 434 38.96 -9.08 12.72
CA GLY A 434 38.70 -9.70 14.03
C GLY A 434 37.23 -9.96 14.36
N HIS A 435 36.30 -9.70 13.42
CA HIS A 435 34.88 -10.00 13.60
C HIS A 435 34.51 -11.37 13.01
N THR A 436 33.53 -12.03 13.64
CA THR A 436 32.94 -13.28 13.16
C THR A 436 31.43 -13.24 13.37
N ILE A 437 30.67 -13.74 12.41
CA ILE A 437 29.21 -13.85 12.47
C ILE A 437 28.90 -15.25 13.02
N ALA A 438 28.44 -15.29 14.28
CA ALA A 438 28.05 -16.52 14.96
C ALA A 438 26.56 -16.86 14.75
N GLY A 439 25.68 -15.85 14.74
CA GLY A 439 24.24 -16.03 14.61
C GLY A 439 23.77 -16.47 13.22
N GLU A 440 22.65 -17.20 13.19
CA GLU A 440 21.92 -17.55 11.97
C GLU A 440 21.03 -16.38 11.53
N TYR A 441 21.23 -15.90 10.31
CA TYR A 441 20.41 -14.85 9.71
C TYR A 441 19.65 -15.39 8.51
N PRO A 442 18.52 -14.75 8.14
CA PRO A 442 17.81 -15.06 6.92
C PRO A 442 18.74 -15.02 5.69
N THR A 443 18.31 -15.68 4.62
CA THR A 443 19.00 -15.63 3.34
C THR A 443 19.26 -14.19 2.90
N ASN A 444 20.32 -14.00 2.10
CA ASN A 444 20.82 -12.70 1.63
C ASN A 444 21.53 -11.81 2.67
N PHE A 445 21.67 -12.24 3.93
CA PHE A 445 22.57 -11.58 4.87
C PHE A 445 24.05 -11.96 4.62
N PRO A 446 25.00 -11.06 4.94
CA PRO A 446 26.43 -11.35 4.85
C PRO A 446 26.82 -12.55 5.72
N THR A 447 27.66 -13.41 5.18
CA THR A 447 28.22 -14.58 5.87
C THR A 447 29.68 -14.38 6.25
N ASN A 448 30.25 -15.31 7.02
CA ASN A 448 31.69 -15.32 7.30
C ASN A 448 32.55 -15.40 6.02
N LYS A 449 32.02 -16.01 4.94
CA LYS A 449 32.68 -16.01 3.63
C LYS A 449 32.72 -14.59 3.04
N ASP A 450 31.63 -13.83 3.17
CA ASP A 450 31.56 -12.46 2.67
C ASP A 450 32.46 -11.50 3.47
N LEU A 451 32.60 -11.71 4.79
CA LEU A 451 33.59 -11.00 5.60
C LEU A 451 35.02 -11.23 5.07
N SER A 452 35.36 -12.49 4.76
CA SER A 452 36.67 -12.82 4.20
C SER A 452 36.87 -12.25 2.79
N SER A 453 35.85 -12.30 1.94
CA SER A 453 35.92 -11.80 0.57
C SER A 453 36.06 -10.28 0.54
N ILE A 454 35.36 -9.55 1.40
CA ILE A 454 35.52 -8.09 1.54
C ILE A 454 36.91 -7.74 2.05
N LEU A 455 37.45 -8.47 3.04
CA LEU A 455 38.82 -8.25 3.50
C LEU A 455 39.84 -8.43 2.38
N GLU A 456 39.68 -9.45 1.55
CA GLU A 456 40.54 -9.68 0.38
C GLU A 456 40.39 -8.57 -0.66
N GLN A 457 39.16 -8.15 -0.98
CA GLN A 457 38.90 -7.05 -1.91
C GLN A 457 39.50 -5.73 -1.42
N ILE A 458 39.32 -5.39 -0.14
CA ILE A 458 39.93 -4.20 0.48
C ILE A 458 41.45 -4.27 0.37
N ASN A 459 42.07 -5.44 0.61
CA ASN A 459 43.52 -5.59 0.46
C ASN A 459 43.99 -5.36 -0.98
N GLN A 460 43.25 -5.88 -1.97
CA GLN A 460 43.55 -5.64 -3.39
C GLN A 460 43.41 -4.16 -3.74
N ASP A 461 42.35 -3.50 -3.27
CA ASP A 461 42.10 -2.09 -3.55
C ASP A 461 43.13 -1.18 -2.85
N ILE A 462 43.63 -1.56 -1.67
CA ILE A 462 44.76 -0.87 -1.01
C ILE A 462 45.99 -0.89 -1.91
N LEU A 463 46.34 -2.06 -2.47
CA LEU A 463 47.50 -2.16 -3.37
C LEU A 463 47.32 -1.29 -4.61
N LYS A 464 46.14 -1.31 -5.24
CA LYS A 464 45.83 -0.45 -6.40
C LYS A 464 45.95 1.04 -6.05
N ALA A 465 45.31 1.47 -4.96
CA ALA A 465 45.33 2.86 -4.51
C ALA A 465 46.75 3.31 -4.12
N TYR A 466 47.53 2.44 -3.49
CA TYR A 466 48.92 2.70 -3.12
C TYR A 466 49.81 2.93 -4.35
N VAL A 467 49.74 2.04 -5.36
CA VAL A 467 50.50 2.18 -6.60
C VAL A 467 50.13 3.48 -7.31
N LEU A 468 48.84 3.80 -7.42
CA LEU A 468 48.37 5.05 -8.03
C LEU A 468 48.80 6.30 -7.25
N ALA A 469 48.79 6.25 -5.92
CA ALA A 469 49.25 7.34 -5.08
C ALA A 469 50.77 7.56 -5.21
N LYS A 470 51.55 6.48 -5.23
CA LYS A 470 53.00 6.53 -5.43
C LYS A 470 53.35 7.07 -6.83
N TYR A 471 52.68 6.57 -7.87
CA TYR A 471 52.85 7.07 -9.24
C TYR A 471 52.54 8.57 -9.36
N LYS A 472 51.44 9.04 -8.74
CA LYS A 472 51.10 10.48 -8.72
C LYS A 472 52.12 11.30 -7.93
N GLN A 473 52.60 10.77 -6.81
CA GLN A 473 53.63 11.42 -6.01
C GLN A 473 54.92 11.58 -6.83
N GLU A 474 55.41 10.52 -7.47
CA GLU A 474 56.59 10.54 -8.34
C GLU A 474 56.39 11.47 -9.56
N SER A 475 55.22 11.44 -10.18
CA SER A 475 54.85 12.35 -11.29
C SER A 475 54.78 13.82 -10.86
N SER A 476 54.39 14.09 -9.61
CA SER A 476 54.32 15.46 -9.05
C SER A 476 55.67 15.98 -8.53
N LEU A 477 56.57 15.08 -8.11
CA LEU A 477 57.96 15.38 -7.74
C LEU A 477 58.83 15.58 -8.99
N GLY A 478 58.46 14.98 -10.11
CA GLY A 478 58.87 15.37 -11.46
C GLY A 478 58.20 16.67 -11.91
N GLY A 479 58.26 17.71 -11.06
CA GLY A 479 57.99 19.07 -11.53
C GLY A 479 58.83 19.31 -12.77
N VAL A 480 58.24 19.96 -13.78
CA VAL A 480 58.90 20.32 -15.04
C VAL A 480 60.23 20.99 -14.69
N SER A 481 61.28 20.19 -14.70
CA SER A 481 62.65 20.68 -14.64
C SER A 481 62.88 21.34 -15.98
N GLU A 482 63.55 22.48 -15.98
CA GLU A 482 63.98 23.25 -17.16
C GLU A 482 64.85 22.44 -18.16
N TYR A 483 64.93 21.12 -17.98
CA TYR A 483 65.81 20.16 -18.65
C TYR A 483 65.07 18.89 -19.15
N ASP A 484 63.73 18.89 -19.21
CA ASP A 484 62.94 17.71 -19.62
C ASP A 484 62.78 17.55 -21.15
N PHE A 485 63.32 18.49 -21.94
CA PHE A 485 63.30 18.44 -23.39
C PHE A 485 64.60 17.85 -23.96
N ILE A 486 64.46 17.03 -25.00
CA ILE A 486 65.60 16.38 -25.70
C ILE A 486 66.58 17.44 -26.25
N ALA A 487 66.07 18.59 -26.69
CA ALA A 487 66.87 19.70 -27.21
C ALA A 487 67.92 20.23 -26.20
N ASP A 488 67.61 20.18 -24.90
CA ASP A 488 68.46 20.76 -23.86
C ASP A 488 69.54 19.78 -23.36
N ASN A 489 69.43 18.50 -23.72
CA ASN A 489 70.34 17.42 -23.29
C ASN A 489 70.88 16.61 -24.48
N ARG A 490 71.73 17.21 -25.31
CA ARG A 490 72.35 16.56 -26.49
C ARG A 490 73.14 15.27 -26.20
N ASN A 491 73.62 15.10 -24.97
CA ASN A 491 74.53 14.00 -24.61
C ASN A 491 73.83 12.80 -23.94
N LYS A 492 72.49 12.81 -23.82
CA LYS A 492 71.73 11.76 -23.12
C LYS A 492 70.53 11.33 -23.97
N VAL A 493 70.54 10.08 -24.44
CA VAL A 493 69.42 9.52 -25.21
C VAL A 493 68.39 8.94 -24.22
N PRO A 494 67.14 9.44 -24.18
CA PRO A 494 66.12 8.87 -23.32
C PRO A 494 65.68 7.50 -23.85
N SER A 495 65.53 6.53 -22.95
CA SER A 495 65.21 5.13 -23.29
C SER A 495 63.81 4.94 -23.90
N ASN A 496 62.95 5.97 -23.90
CA ASN A 496 61.66 5.95 -24.59
C ASN A 496 61.25 7.39 -25.00
N PRO A 497 61.58 7.85 -26.21
CA PRO A 497 61.35 9.23 -26.62
C PRO A 497 59.89 9.44 -27.03
N SER A 498 59.08 10.00 -26.13
CA SER A 498 57.77 10.56 -26.51
C SER A 498 57.98 11.80 -27.37
N LEU A 499 57.43 11.83 -28.58
CA LEU A 499 57.51 12.97 -29.54
C LEU A 499 57.04 14.32 -28.95
N HIS A 500 56.27 14.30 -27.87
CA HIS A 500 55.80 15.49 -27.17
C HIS A 500 56.86 16.20 -26.31
N LYS A 501 58.06 15.62 -26.13
CA LYS A 501 59.15 16.17 -25.29
C LYS A 501 60.41 16.55 -26.09
N ILE A 502 60.25 16.93 -27.36
CA ILE A 502 61.40 17.27 -28.22
C ILE A 502 62.01 18.63 -27.86
N ALA A 503 61.20 19.69 -27.74
CA ALA A 503 61.67 21.05 -27.44
C ALA A 503 60.62 21.88 -26.68
N SER A 504 61.11 22.81 -25.85
CA SER A 504 60.33 23.82 -25.14
C SER A 504 59.80 24.88 -26.13
N VAL A 505 58.79 24.55 -26.92
CA VAL A 505 58.14 25.58 -27.78
C VAL A 505 57.06 26.28 -26.97
N SER A 506 57.43 27.36 -26.29
CA SER A 506 56.46 28.26 -25.68
C SER A 506 55.75 29.05 -26.78
N TYR A 507 54.49 28.69 -27.09
CA TYR A 507 53.65 29.39 -28.07
C TYR A 507 53.34 30.85 -27.71
N LYS A 508 53.80 31.35 -26.55
CA LYS A 508 53.58 32.74 -26.10
C LYS A 508 54.22 33.79 -27.01
N ASN A 509 55.25 33.44 -27.80
CA ASN A 509 55.91 34.34 -28.75
C ASN A 509 55.57 34.05 -30.23
N VAL A 510 54.68 33.10 -30.51
CA VAL A 510 54.26 32.79 -31.87
C VAL A 510 53.10 33.72 -32.23
N LYS A 511 53.40 34.77 -33.01
CA LYS A 511 52.34 35.61 -33.59
C LYS A 511 51.81 34.92 -34.86
N PRO A 512 50.49 34.76 -35.03
CA PRO A 512 49.94 34.29 -36.29
C PRO A 512 50.30 35.31 -37.38
N VAL A 513 50.98 34.84 -38.43
CA VAL A 513 51.12 35.59 -39.67
C VAL A 513 49.81 35.39 -40.42
N ASN A 514 49.15 36.50 -40.81
CA ASN A 514 47.91 36.42 -41.58
C ASN A 514 48.14 35.56 -42.82
N VAL A 515 47.38 34.47 -42.92
CA VAL A 515 47.28 33.64 -44.13
C VAL A 515 46.94 34.59 -45.28
N LYS A 516 47.59 34.39 -46.44
CA LYS A 516 47.34 35.17 -47.67
C LYS A 516 45.82 35.40 -47.84
N PRO A 517 45.39 36.60 -48.27
CA PRO A 517 43.96 36.87 -48.46
C PRO A 517 43.35 35.78 -49.35
N VAL A 518 42.15 35.33 -48.98
CA VAL A 518 41.41 34.33 -49.75
C VAL A 518 41.08 34.95 -51.10
N LEU A 519 41.80 34.50 -52.14
CA LEU A 519 41.59 34.90 -53.51
C LEU A 519 40.68 33.84 -54.14
N PHE A 520 39.44 34.21 -54.43
CA PHE A 520 38.54 33.36 -55.20
C PHE A 520 38.88 33.54 -56.68
N ASP A 521 39.07 32.43 -57.40
CA ASP A 521 39.16 32.47 -58.85
C ASP A 521 37.75 32.62 -59.45
N ILE A 522 37.25 33.85 -59.41
CA ILE A 522 35.90 34.19 -59.87
C ILE A 522 35.78 33.96 -61.39
N ALA A 523 36.89 33.96 -62.14
CA ALA A 523 36.89 33.72 -63.57
C ALA A 523 36.42 32.29 -63.93
N PHE A 524 36.65 31.31 -63.05
CA PHE A 524 36.18 29.95 -63.24
C PHE A 524 34.64 29.85 -63.30
N ASN A 525 33.93 30.73 -62.58
CA ASN A 525 32.45 30.78 -62.61
C ASN A 525 31.90 31.22 -63.98
N TYR A 526 32.72 31.84 -64.83
CA TYR A 526 32.34 32.28 -66.16
C TYR A 526 32.79 31.32 -67.27
N VAL A 527 33.44 30.20 -66.92
CA VAL A 527 33.75 29.14 -67.87
C VAL A 527 32.51 28.27 -68.05
N SER A 528 31.65 28.65 -68.99
CA SER A 528 30.54 27.80 -69.46
C SER A 528 30.95 27.04 -70.71
N GLN A 529 30.52 25.78 -70.82
CA GLN A 529 30.56 25.07 -72.10
C GLN A 529 29.53 25.73 -73.04
N PRO A 530 29.85 25.96 -74.33
CA PRO A 530 28.87 26.49 -75.26
C PRO A 530 27.71 25.51 -75.36
N ASN A 531 26.56 25.88 -74.78
CA ASN A 531 25.23 25.23 -74.79
C ASN A 531 24.67 24.71 -73.44
N GLN A 532 25.17 25.13 -72.28
CA GLN A 532 24.41 24.96 -71.02
C GLN A 532 23.86 26.31 -70.53
N ILE A 533 22.56 26.50 -70.76
CA ILE A 533 21.75 27.56 -70.14
C ILE A 533 21.36 27.02 -68.76
N PHE A 534 21.77 27.70 -67.69
CA PHE A 534 21.21 27.46 -66.37
C PHE A 534 20.61 28.77 -65.83
N GLU A 535 19.34 28.63 -65.43
CA GLU A 535 18.47 29.67 -64.86
C GLU A 535 19.03 30.18 -63.53
N GLU A 536 18.93 31.49 -63.32
CA GLU A 536 19.37 32.17 -62.08
C GLU A 536 18.57 31.69 -60.86
N PRO A 537 19.21 31.19 -59.79
CA PRO A 537 18.55 30.96 -58.52
C PRO A 537 18.41 32.29 -57.77
N ILE A 538 17.16 32.66 -57.60
CA ILE A 538 16.59 33.81 -56.89
C ILE A 538 17.21 34.03 -55.49
N GLU A 539 17.51 35.29 -55.19
CA GLU A 539 17.93 35.80 -53.88
C GLU A 539 16.91 35.44 -52.78
N SER A 540 17.35 34.72 -51.75
CA SER A 540 16.65 34.70 -50.46
C SER A 540 17.57 35.18 -49.36
N SER A 541 17.35 36.44 -49.00
CA SER A 541 17.88 37.13 -47.83
C SER A 541 17.45 36.47 -46.52
N ASN A 542 18.42 36.26 -45.63
CA ASN A 542 18.35 36.47 -44.17
C ASN A 542 19.17 35.44 -43.39
N LYS A 543 20.19 35.90 -42.67
CA LYS A 543 20.36 35.71 -41.21
C LYS A 543 21.73 36.26 -40.76
N GLN A 544 21.72 37.50 -40.27
CA GLN A 544 22.69 37.97 -39.29
C GLN A 544 22.13 37.73 -37.88
N GLU A 545 22.96 37.04 -37.09
CA GLU A 545 23.28 37.30 -35.68
C GLU A 545 22.19 37.22 -34.60
N ARG A 546 22.38 36.22 -33.71
CA ARG A 546 21.81 36.14 -32.36
C ARG A 546 22.90 36.42 -31.33
N GLN A 547 22.81 37.54 -30.63
CA GLN A 547 23.27 37.82 -29.26
C GLN A 547 22.38 38.99 -28.78
N ALA A 548 21.82 39.08 -27.58
CA ALA A 548 21.74 38.26 -26.39
C ALA A 548 20.40 38.63 -25.71
N ASP A 549 19.68 37.67 -25.13
CA ASP A 549 18.44 37.94 -24.41
C ASP A 549 18.75 38.51 -23.01
N SER A 550 18.25 39.71 -22.73
CA SER A 550 18.02 40.24 -21.40
C SER A 550 16.53 40.43 -21.16
N GLU A 551 16.07 39.83 -20.06
CA GLU A 551 14.78 39.94 -19.35
C GLU A 551 13.71 40.92 -19.85
N SER A 552 12.49 40.40 -20.01
CA SER A 552 11.27 41.05 -19.53
C SER A 552 10.23 39.99 -19.17
N PRO A 553 9.28 40.29 -18.28
CA PRO A 553 7.94 40.37 -18.82
C PRO A 553 7.09 41.49 -18.19
N SER A 554 6.51 42.32 -19.05
CA SER A 554 5.15 42.82 -18.83
C SER A 554 4.51 43.12 -20.19
N PRO A 555 3.26 42.67 -20.44
CA PRO A 555 2.53 43.03 -21.64
C PRO A 555 1.49 44.12 -21.31
N GLU A 556 1.52 45.23 -22.04
CA GLU A 556 0.36 46.11 -22.16
C GLU A 556 -0.28 45.97 -23.54
N LYS A 557 -1.49 45.41 -23.59
CA LYS A 557 -2.45 45.67 -24.67
C LYS A 557 -3.43 46.73 -24.15
N LYS A 558 -3.51 47.87 -24.85
CA LYS A 558 -4.61 48.83 -24.68
C LYS A 558 -5.62 48.68 -25.81
N LYS A 559 -6.91 48.60 -25.46
CA LYS A 559 -7.96 49.54 -25.91
C LYS A 559 -9.33 49.23 -25.28
N LYS A 560 -9.89 50.26 -24.63
CA LYS A 560 -11.32 50.65 -24.45
C LYS A 560 -12.26 49.63 -23.78
N GLY A 561 -12.98 49.85 -22.68
CA GLY A 561 -13.42 51.05 -21.95
C GLY A 561 -14.95 51.17 -22.02
N LEU A 562 -15.69 50.86 -20.94
CA LEU A 562 -17.02 51.41 -20.53
C LEU A 562 -17.61 50.59 -19.36
N PHE A 563 -17.92 51.21 -18.22
CA PHE A 563 -18.74 50.72 -17.08
C PHE A 563 -18.29 49.39 -16.42
N GLY A 564 -18.14 49.24 -15.11
CA GLY A 564 -18.99 49.65 -14.00
C GLY A 564 -18.98 48.48 -13.00
N LEU A 565 -18.71 48.76 -11.74
CA LEU A 565 -19.62 48.47 -10.61
C LEU A 565 -19.21 47.21 -9.82
N PHE A 566 -18.93 47.45 -8.52
CA PHE A 566 -19.14 46.59 -7.34
C PHE A 566 -18.95 45.08 -7.53
N ARG A 567 -18.07 44.42 -6.77
CA ARG A 567 -18.23 44.20 -5.32
C ARG A 567 -17.00 43.49 -4.77
#